data_AF-A0A0D5LWP4-F1
#
_entry.id   AF-A0A0D5LWP4-F1
#
_cell.length_a   1.000
_cell.length_b   1.000
_cell.length_c   1.000
_cell.angle_alpha   90.00
_cell.angle_beta   90.00
_cell.angle_gamma   90.00
#
_symmetry.space_group_name_H-M   'P 1'
#
loop_
_entity.id
_entity.type
_entity.pdbx_description
1 polymer ?
#
loop_
_entity_poly.entity_id
_entity_poly.type
_entity_poly.pdbx_seq_one_letter_code
_entity_poly.pdbx_strand_id
1 'polypeptide(L)' 'MGNIRSVFMAIVGLAAVAFVTVFAASVGLALIAMLAVLTFARMVAVRLNQATVPVKTRDAQKRENMRVWDDGRGKIIDL' A
#
# COMPACT_ATOMS: atom_id res chain seq x y z
N MET A 1 -16.58 -7.01 -56.26
CA MET A 1 -15.32 -6.51 -55.66
C MET A 1 -15.50 -5.82 -54.29
N GLY A 2 -16.64 -5.96 -53.58
CA GLY A 2 -16.86 -5.32 -52.27
C GLY A 2 -16.60 -6.20 -51.04
N ASN A 3 -16.83 -7.51 -51.16
CA ASN A 3 -16.94 -8.41 -50.01
C ASN A 3 -15.61 -8.67 -49.29
N ILE A 4 -14.49 -8.69 -50.02
CA ILE A 4 -13.18 -8.92 -49.40
C ILE A 4 -12.77 -7.72 -48.55
N ARG A 5 -13.00 -6.50 -49.02
CA ARG A 5 -12.62 -5.28 -48.31
C ARG A 5 -13.44 -5.09 -47.03
N SER A 6 -14.74 -5.43 -47.05
CA SER A 6 -15.57 -5.39 -45.84
C SER A 6 -15.17 -6.44 -44.82
N VAL A 7 -14.80 -7.66 -45.25
CA VAL A 7 -14.28 -8.71 -44.35
C VAL A 7 -12.96 -8.29 -43.71
N PHE A 8 -12.03 -7.72 -44.47
CA PHE A 8 -10.79 -7.18 -43.91
C PHE A 8 -11.06 -6.06 -42.90
N MET A 9 -11.98 -5.14 -43.19
CA MET A 9 -12.35 -4.08 -42.23
C MET A 9 -12.98 -4.65 -40.96
N ALA A 10 -13.82 -5.69 -41.06
CA ALA A 10 -14.40 -6.35 -39.89
C ALA A 10 -13.33 -7.05 -39.04
N ILE A 11 -12.38 -7.76 -39.67
CA ILE A 11 -11.27 -8.43 -38.97
C ILE A 11 -10.39 -7.40 -38.26
N VAL A 12 -10.04 -6.30 -38.93
CA VAL A 12 -9.23 -5.23 -38.33
C VAL A 12 -9.96 -4.58 -37.15
N GLY A 13 -11.27 -4.33 -37.28
CA GLY A 13 -12.08 -3.81 -36.19
C GLY A 13 -12.11 -4.75 -34.98
N LEU A 14 -12.31 -6.04 -35.22
CA LEU A 14 -12.33 -7.06 -34.16
C LEU A 14 -10.95 -7.20 -33.50
N ALA A 15 -9.87 -7.18 -34.28
CA ALA A 15 -8.51 -7.18 -33.77
C ALA A 15 -8.21 -5.96 -32.91
N ALA A 16 -8.68 -4.77 -33.30
CA ALA A 16 -8.52 -3.55 -32.51
C ALA A 16 -9.23 -3.65 -31.15
N VAL A 17 -10.47 -4.16 -31.13
CA VAL A 17 -11.23 -4.37 -29.88
C VAL A 17 -10.54 -5.39 -28.98
N ALA A 18 -10.08 -6.52 -29.55
CA ALA A 18 -9.33 -7.53 -28.82
C ALA A 18 -8.04 -6.96 -28.22
N PHE A 19 -7.31 -6.16 -29.00
CA PHE A 19 -6.07 -5.52 -28.54
C PHE A 19 -6.31 -4.56 -27.38
N VAL A 20 -7.31 -3.67 -27.49
CA VAL A 20 -7.68 -2.74 -26.41
C VAL A 20 -8.11 -3.50 -25.16
N THR A 21 -8.84 -4.61 -25.32
CA THR A 21 -9.29 -5.45 -24.20
C THR A 21 -8.11 -6.08 -23.47
N VAL A 22 -7.18 -6.69 -24.20
CA VAL A 22 -5.97 -7.29 -23.63
C VAL A 22 -5.09 -6.23 -22.98
N PHE A 23 -4.96 -5.05 -23.61
CA PHE A 23 -4.21 -3.94 -23.06
C PHE A 23 -4.81 -3.46 -21.73
N ALA A 24 -6.12 -3.22 -21.69
CA ALA A 24 -6.82 -2.81 -20.46
C ALA A 24 -6.68 -3.89 -19.36
N ALA A 25 -6.83 -5.17 -19.72
CA ALA A 25 -6.63 -6.28 -18.79
C ALA A 25 -5.19 -6.34 -18.26
N SER A 26 -4.19 -6.10 -19.11
CA SER A 26 -2.77 -6.05 -18.74
C SER A 26 -2.48 -4.93 -17.75
N VAL A 27 -3.03 -3.73 -17.98
CA VAL A 27 -2.90 -2.60 -17.05
C VAL A 27 -3.52 -2.94 -15.69
N GLY A 28 -4.72 -3.51 -15.68
CA GLY A 28 -5.37 -3.97 -14.45
C GLY A 28 -4.53 -5.02 -13.70
N LEU A 29 -4.01 -6.00 -14.43
CA LEU A 29 -3.15 -7.04 -13.87
C LEU A 29 -1.85 -6.45 -13.30
N ALA A 30 -1.24 -5.48 -13.97
CA ALA A 30 -0.04 -4.80 -13.51
C ALA A 30 -0.29 -4.04 -12.19
N LEU A 31 -1.43 -3.36 -12.06
CA LEU A 31 -1.81 -2.67 -10.82
C LEU A 31 -2.04 -3.66 -9.67
N ILE A 32 -2.75 -4.76 -9.92
CA ILE A 32 -2.96 -5.81 -8.92
C ILE A 32 -1.61 -6.42 -8.49
N ALA A 33 -0.73 -6.71 -9.45
CA ALA A 33 0.60 -7.23 -9.17
C ALA A 33 1.44 -6.24 -8.34
N MET A 34 1.43 -4.95 -8.69
CA MET A 34 2.12 -3.90 -7.95
C MET A 34 1.64 -3.83 -6.50
N LEU A 35 0.32 -3.81 -6.29
CA LEU A 35 -0.28 -3.81 -4.95
C LEU A 35 0.07 -5.08 -4.18
N ALA A 36 0.04 -6.24 -4.82
CA ALA A 36 0.43 -7.51 -4.20
C ALA A 36 1.89 -7.47 -3.74
N VAL A 37 2.82 -7.00 -4.59
CA VAL A 37 4.24 -6.86 -4.25
C VAL A 37 4.45 -5.88 -3.11
N LEU A 38 3.80 -4.72 -3.13
CA LEU A 38 3.92 -3.72 -2.06
C LEU A 38 3.39 -4.26 -0.72
N THR A 39 2.27 -4.97 -0.75
CA THR A 39 1.66 -5.55 0.46
C THR A 39 2.53 -6.68 1.01
N PHE A 40 3.08 -7.51 0.13
CA PHE A 40 4.02 -8.56 0.49
C PHE A 40 5.32 -7.97 1.06
N ALA A 41 5.90 -6.95 0.42
CA ALA A 41 7.08 -6.25 0.91
C ALA A 41 6.84 -5.60 2.27
N ARG A 42 5.67 -4.98 2.49
CA ARG A 42 5.26 -4.46 3.81
C ARG A 42 5.16 -5.57 4.85
N MET A 43 4.58 -6.71 4.51
CA MET A 43 4.44 -7.84 5.44
C MET A 43 5.81 -8.40 5.84
N VAL A 44 6.72 -8.55 4.88
CA VAL A 44 8.12 -8.94 5.12
C VAL A 44 8.83 -7.88 5.96
N ALA A 45 8.69 -6.61 5.62
CA ALA A 45 9.30 -5.50 6.36
C ALA A 45 8.80 -5.42 7.81
N VAL A 46 7.50 -5.64 8.08
CA VAL A 46 6.97 -5.69 9.45
C VAL A 46 7.53 -6.89 10.22
N ARG A 47 7.65 -8.06 9.58
CA ARG A 47 8.28 -9.24 10.19
C ARG A 47 9.74 -9.00 10.55
N LEU A 48 10.48 -8.27 9.72
CA LEU A 48 11.88 -7.90 9.99
C LEU A 48 11.99 -6.77 11.03
N ASN A 49 11.10 -5.77 10.96
CA ASN A 49 11.06 -4.63 11.87
C ASN A 49 10.40 -4.93 13.23
N GLN A 50 9.88 -6.13 13.49
CA GLN A 50 9.55 -6.58 14.85
C GLN A 50 10.79 -6.65 15.76
N ALA A 51 12.00 -6.62 15.19
CA ALA A 51 13.25 -6.43 15.91
C ALA A 51 13.64 -4.95 16.10
N THR A 52 12.78 -3.98 15.75
CA THR A 52 12.99 -2.58 16.11
C THR A 52 12.71 -2.45 17.60
N VAL A 53 13.71 -2.80 18.41
CA VAL A 53 13.78 -2.42 19.81
C VAL A 53 13.46 -0.93 19.85
N PRO A 54 12.33 -0.50 20.46
CA PRO A 54 12.10 0.91 20.61
C PRO A 54 13.29 1.43 21.39
N VAL A 55 14.11 2.28 20.76
CA VAL A 55 15.17 2.98 21.47
C VAL A 55 14.43 3.81 22.50
N LYS A 56 14.36 3.29 23.73
CA LYS A 56 13.93 4.06 24.89
C LYS A 56 14.98 5.15 25.05
N THR A 57 14.80 6.26 24.33
CA THR A 57 15.50 7.49 24.63
C THR A 57 15.27 7.75 26.11
N ARG A 58 16.33 8.05 26.86
CA ARG A 58 16.30 8.21 28.31
C ARG A 58 15.17 9.16 28.78
N ASP A 59 14.79 10.10 27.93
CA ASP A 59 13.64 11.01 28.12
C ASP A 59 12.26 10.34 28.11
N ALA A 60 12.06 9.29 27.31
CA ALA A 60 10.80 8.54 27.27
C ALA A 60 10.62 7.71 28.54
N GLN A 61 11.69 7.09 29.05
CA GLN A 61 11.69 6.40 30.34
C GLN A 61 11.45 7.39 31.50
N LYS A 62 12.01 8.61 31.42
CA LYS A 62 11.77 9.65 32.43
C LYS A 62 10.31 10.12 32.43
N ARG A 63 9.69 10.25 31.26
CA ARG A 63 8.25 10.60 31.15
C ARG A 63 7.33 9.47 31.62
N GLU A 64 7.72 8.22 31.42
CA GLU A 64 6.96 7.05 31.90
C GLU A 64 6.97 6.95 33.43
N ASN A 65 8.05 7.41 34.07
CA ASN A 65 8.17 7.49 35.54
C ASN A 65 7.61 8.79 36.13
N MET A 66 7.32 9.79 35.31
CA MET A 66 6.77 11.06 35.76
C MET A 66 5.27 10.93 36.00
N ARG A 67 4.88 10.59 37.22
CA ARG A 67 3.47 10.50 37.60
C ARG A 67 2.96 11.88 37.98
N VAL A 68 1.98 12.35 37.21
CA VAL A 68 1.25 13.58 37.49
C VAL A 68 -0.13 13.21 37.99
N TRP A 69 -0.45 13.60 39.23
CA TRP A 69 -1.81 13.51 39.74
C TRP A 69 -2.24 14.83 40.38
N ASP A 70 -3.54 15.01 40.44
CA ASP A 70 -4.17 16.19 41.02
C ASP A 70 -4.76 15.79 42.37
N ASP A 71 -4.31 16.42 43.46
CA ASP A 71 -4.77 16.09 44.82
C ASP A 71 -5.97 16.96 45.26
N GLY A 72 -6.54 17.78 44.36
CA GLY A 72 -7.61 18.71 44.65
C GLY A 72 -7.15 19.99 45.37
N ARG A 73 -5.86 20.10 45.72
CA ARG A 73 -5.19 21.31 46.21
C ARG A 73 -4.10 21.80 45.26
N GLY A 74 -3.70 20.97 44.30
CA GLY A 74 -2.82 21.30 43.19
C GLY A 74 -2.36 20.08 42.37
N LYS A 75 -1.70 20.35 41.25
CA LYS A 75 -1.00 19.33 40.44
C LYS A 75 0.33 18.97 41.11
N ILE A 76 0.53 17.70 41.44
CA ILE A 76 1.81 17.17 41.94
C ILE A 76 2.51 16.44 40.80
N ILE A 77 3.78 16.75 40.59
CA ILE A 77 4.64 16.10 39.60
C ILE A 77 5.77 15.41 40.37
N ASP A 78 5.75 14.09 40.36
CA ASP A 78 6.83 13.24 40.88
C ASP A 78 7.81 12.98 39.71
N LEU A 79 9.07 13.42 39.84
CA LEU A 79 10.11 13.41 38.78
C LEU A 79 11.30 12.53 39.12
#